data_AF-A0A382VPT3-F1
#
_entry.id   AF-A0A382VPT3-F1
#
_cell.length_a   1.000
_cell.length_b   1.000
_cell.length_c   1.000
_cell.angle_alpha   90.00
_cell.angle_beta   90.00
_cell.angle_gamma   90.00
#
_symmetry.space_group_name_H-M   'P 1'
#
loop_
_entity.id
_entity.type
_entity.pdbx_description
1 polymer ?
#
loop_
_entity_poly.entity_id
_entity_poly.type
_entity_poly.pdbx_seq_one_letter_code
_entity_poly.pdbx_strand_id
1 'polypeptide(L)' 'MRKSERAEIISRELKKLYPSPPIPLDHTNAYTLLVAVVLSAQSTDKKVNELTKSLFKVADNPEK' A
#
# COMPACT_ATOMS: atom_id res chain seq x y z
N MET A 1 3.77 24.34 22.69
CA MET A 1 3.72 22.89 22.39
C MET A 1 4.93 22.51 21.56
N ARG A 2 5.72 21.53 22.02
CA ARG A 2 6.87 20.99 21.29
C ARG A 2 6.41 20.20 20.06
N LYS A 3 7.31 20.00 19.09
CA LYS A 3 7.00 19.19 17.88
C LYS A 3 6.54 17.77 18.25
N SER A 4 7.16 17.16 19.25
CA SER A 4 6.81 15.83 19.79
C SER A 4 5.38 15.77 20.33
N GLU A 5 5.00 16.75 21.16
CA GLU A 5 3.66 16.84 21.75
C GLU A 5 2.58 16.95 20.66
N ARG A 6 2.83 17.70 19.58
CA ARG A 6 1.86 17.79 18.47
C ARG A 6 1.74 16.46 17.72
N ALA A 7 2.87 15.78 17.49
CA ALA A 7 2.89 14.50 16.79
C ALA A 7 2.11 13.43 17.56
N GLU A 8 2.21 13.41 18.88
CA GLU A 8 1.43 12.50 19.73
C GLU A 8 -0.08 12.75 19.63
N ILE A 9 -0.51 14.02 19.65
CA ILE A 9 -1.92 14.38 19.48
C ILE A 9 -2.43 13.90 18.11
N ILE A 10 -1.69 14.20 17.03
CA ILE A 10 -2.06 13.79 15.67
C ILE A 10 -2.12 12.27 15.56
N SER A 11 -1.11 11.56 16.09
CA SER A 11 -1.08 10.09 16.07
C SER A 11 -2.28 9.48 16.79
N ARG A 12 -2.67 10.05 17.94
CA ARG A 12 -3.85 9.61 18.69
C ARG A 12 -5.14 9.78 17.89
N GLU A 13 -5.34 10.93 17.25
CA GLU A 13 -6.53 11.17 16.44
C GLU A 13 -6.56 10.31 15.18
N LEU A 14 -5.42 10.12 14.50
CA LEU A 14 -5.32 9.22 13.35
C LEU A 14 -5.64 7.77 13.72
N LYS A 15 -5.18 7.28 14.88
CA LYS A 15 -5.51 5.92 15.36
C LYS A 15 -7.01 5.74 15.65
N LYS A 16 -7.71 6.80 16.08
CA LYS A 16 -9.17 6.77 16.28
C LYS A 16 -9.92 6.76 14.94
N LEU A 17 -9.50 7.59 14.00
CA LEU A 17 -10.14 7.74 12.68
C LEU A 17 -9.88 6.54 11.77
N TYR A 18 -8.67 5.97 11.85
CA TYR A 18 -8.21 4.88 11.01
C TYR A 18 -7.64 3.74 11.88
N PRO A 19 -8.50 2.98 12.58
CA PRO A 19 -8.06 1.95 13.53
C PRO A 19 -7.36 0.76 12.85
N SER A 20 -7.72 0.45 11.60
CA SER A 20 -7.13 -0.64 10.81
C SER A 20 -7.11 -0.27 9.32
N PRO A 21 -6.19 0.63 8.90
CA PRO A 21 -6.09 1.01 7.50
C PRO A 21 -5.69 -0.22 6.65
N PRO A 22 -6.39 -0.50 5.54
CA PRO A 22 -6.01 -1.58 4.64
C PRO A 22 -4.75 -1.21 3.86
N ILE A 23 -4.08 -2.22 3.29
CA ILE A 23 -3.07 -2.00 2.27
C ILE A 23 -3.82 -1.67 0.96
N PRO A 24 -3.55 -0.53 0.29
CA PRO A 24 -4.36 -0.08 -0.84
C PRO A 24 -4.03 -0.80 -2.17
N LEU A 25 -2.90 -1.50 -2.23
CA LEU A 25 -2.46 -2.26 -3.41
C LEU A 25 -2.99 -3.70 -3.34
N ASP A 26 -3.60 -4.18 -4.41
CA ASP A 26 -4.09 -5.56 -4.52
C ASP A 26 -2.92 -6.53 -4.66
N HIS A 27 -2.82 -7.50 -3.74
CA HIS A 27 -1.75 -8.48 -3.69
C HIS A 27 -2.21 -9.78 -3.01
N THR A 28 -1.53 -10.89 -3.29
CA THR A 28 -1.84 -12.21 -2.71
C THR A 28 -0.72 -12.75 -1.83
N ASN A 29 0.49 -12.20 -1.96
CA ASN A 29 1.68 -12.62 -1.24
C ASN A 29 2.71 -11.47 -1.20
N ALA A 30 3.86 -11.69 -0.54
CA ALA A 30 4.90 -10.67 -0.41
C ALA A 30 5.53 -10.25 -1.76
N TYR A 31 5.64 -11.17 -2.71
CA TYR A 31 6.21 -10.90 -4.04
C TYR A 31 5.31 -9.97 -4.85
N THR A 32 4.02 -10.32 -4.98
CA THR A 32 3.02 -9.51 -5.70
C THR A 32 2.88 -8.12 -5.07
N LEU A 33 2.97 -8.01 -3.74
CA LEU A 33 3.01 -6.72 -3.06
C LEU A 33 4.27 -5.92 -3.40
N LEU A 34 5.45 -6.54 -3.36
CA LEU A 34 6.71 -5.89 -3.73
C LEU A 34 6.64 -5.33 -5.16
N VAL A 35 6.17 -6.13 -6.11
CA VAL A 35 6.01 -5.69 -7.51
C VAL A 35 5.01 -4.55 -7.61
N ALA A 36 3.85 -4.64 -6.93
CA ALA A 36 2.86 -3.57 -6.92
C ALA A 36 3.42 -2.25 -6.35
N VAL A 37 4.25 -2.32 -5.29
CA VAL A 37 4.93 -1.17 -4.70
C VAL A 37 5.96 -0.56 -5.66
N VAL A 38 6.70 -1.38 -6.39
CA VAL A 38 7.63 -0.86 -7.42
C VAL A 38 6.86 -0.12 -8.52
N LEU A 39 5.73 -0.66 -8.96
CA LEU A 39 4.87 -0.05 -9.99
C LEU A 39 4.13 1.20 -9.49
N SER A 40 4.01 1.41 -8.19
CA SER A 40 3.31 2.58 -7.63
C SER A 40 4.12 3.87 -7.72
N ALA A 41 5.42 3.79 -8.04
CA ALA A 41 6.26 4.95 -8.25
C ALA A 41 5.66 5.88 -9.32
N GLN A 42 5.33 7.12 -8.91
CA GLN A 42 4.69 8.13 -9.77
C GLN A 42 3.37 7.66 -10.42
N SER A 43 2.67 6.74 -9.77
CA SER A 43 1.37 6.21 -10.20
C SER A 43 0.35 6.36 -9.06
N THR A 44 -0.89 5.93 -9.32
CA THR A 44 -1.94 5.85 -8.29
C THR A 44 -2.23 4.39 -7.98
N ASP A 45 -2.59 4.08 -6.73
CA ASP A 45 -2.95 2.70 -6.32
C ASP A 45 -4.02 2.10 -7.22
N LYS A 46 -5.02 2.92 -7.62
CA LYS A 46 -6.04 2.53 -8.59
C LYS A 46 -5.42 2.05 -9.92
N LYS A 47 -4.50 2.81 -10.49
CA LYS A 47 -3.87 2.48 -11.77
C LYS A 47 -2.99 1.24 -11.66
N VAL A 48 -2.29 1.09 -10.53
CA VAL A 48 -1.51 -0.13 -10.24
C VAL A 48 -2.43 -1.34 -10.18
N ASN A 49 -3.52 -1.29 -9.41
CA ASN A 49 -4.46 -2.41 -9.25
C ASN A 49 -5.14 -2.81 -10.58
N GLU A 50 -5.45 -1.84 -11.45
CA GLU A 50 -5.94 -2.11 -12.81
C GLU A 50 -4.94 -2.94 -13.63
N LEU A 51 -3.65 -2.63 -13.54
CA LEU A 51 -2.58 -3.30 -14.31
C LEU A 51 -2.16 -4.63 -13.68
N THR A 52 -2.04 -4.68 -12.36
CA THR A 52 -1.59 -5.89 -11.65
C THR A 52 -2.61 -7.03 -11.76
N LYS A 53 -3.91 -6.71 -11.91
CA LYS A 53 -4.97 -7.71 -12.14
C LYS A 53 -4.73 -8.59 -13.38
N SER A 54 -4.15 -8.05 -14.46
CA SER A 54 -3.79 -8.85 -15.64
C SER A 54 -2.37 -9.40 -15.54
N LEU A 55 -1.42 -8.61 -15.02
CA LEU A 55 -0.03 -9.04 -14.85
C LEU A 55 0.09 -10.30 -13.97
N PHE A 56 -0.54 -10.31 -12.81
CA PHE A 56 -0.43 -11.43 -11.87
C PHE A 56 -1.25 -12.66 -12.28
N LYS A 57 -2.02 -12.60 -13.37
CA LYS A 57 -2.57 -13.84 -13.96
C LYS A 57 -1.50 -14.67 -14.67
N VAL A 58 -0.41 -14.02 -15.09
CA VAL A 58 0.66 -14.66 -15.87
C VAL A 58 2.00 -14.68 -15.13
N ALA A 59 2.27 -13.69 -14.28
CA ALA A 59 3.54 -13.52 -13.56
C ALA A 59 3.32 -13.16 -12.08
N ASP A 60 2.81 -14.11 -11.28
CA ASP A 60 2.56 -13.97 -9.83
C ASP A 60 3.74 -14.41 -8.94
N ASN A 61 4.85 -14.83 -9.54
CA ASN A 61 6.08 -15.24 -8.86
C ASN A 61 7.30 -14.94 -9.78
N PRO A 62 8.54 -14.93 -9.25
CA PRO A 62 9.74 -14.65 -10.02
C PRO A 62 10.08 -15.65 -11.14
N GLU A 63 9.59 -16.89 -11.04
CA GLU A 63 9.97 -17.99 -11.93
C GLU A 63 9.09 -18.12 -13.19
N LYS A 64 7.94 -17.45 -13.22
CA LYS A 64 7.03 -17.34 -14.38
C LYS A 64 7.31 -16.07 -15.19
#